data_AF-X0UHE8-F1
#
_entry.id   AF-X0UHE8-F1
#
_cell.length_a   1.000
_cell.length_b   1.000
_cell.length_c   1.000
_cell.angle_alpha   90.00
_cell.angle_beta   90.00
_cell.angle_gamma   90.00
#
_symmetry.space_group_name_H-M   'P 1'
#
loop_
_entity.id
_entity.type
_entity.pdbx_description
1 polymer ?
#
loop_
_entity_poly.entity_id
_entity_poly.type
_entity_poly.pdbx_seq_one_letter_code
_entity_poly.pdbx_strand_id
1 'polypeptide(L)'
;LDRRIKELSVALVLPDVDRLIGSLSGGELRRVSLAVTLIKQPDLLLLDEPTNHIDTRTVEWIERFLENYSGACVLVTHDRYFLNRIVDRIVEIEFGELLNFPGNYETFLERKAARIEHAARAETRRKAILRRELAWLQRGARARTTKQKARIQRFEELNNASVRTYGEQASFKIPKPKRLGKRILETDNISRRFDETVLFEDLSLILQRDMRIGIVGPNGCGKTTLLRVLMGEDTPDTGRVFRGDTTEFLYVDQTHEEIKPDSTIIQHVSD
;
A
#
# COMPACT_ATOMS: atom_id res chain seq x y z
N LEU A 1 -29.56 -20.55 2.24
CA LEU A 1 -28.67 -20.11 1.15
C LEU A 1 -29.08 -18.73 0.64
N ASP A 2 -30.32 -18.56 0.18
CA ASP A 2 -30.82 -17.30 -0.42
C ASP A 2 -30.72 -16.05 0.46
N ARG A 3 -31.00 -16.19 1.77
CA ARG A 3 -30.83 -15.08 2.72
C ARG A 3 -29.39 -14.57 2.75
N ARG A 4 -28.42 -15.49 2.72
CA ARG A 4 -26.99 -15.16 2.79
C ARG A 4 -26.49 -14.55 1.48
N ILE A 5 -27.01 -15.03 0.35
CA ILE A 5 -26.75 -14.42 -0.96
C ILE A 5 -27.24 -12.97 -0.95
N LYS A 6 -28.45 -12.71 -0.44
CA LYS A 6 -28.99 -11.33 -0.31
C LYS A 6 -28.14 -10.46 0.60
N GLU A 7 -27.77 -10.96 1.78
CA GLU A 7 -26.90 -10.25 2.72
C GLU A 7 -25.55 -9.88 2.10
N LEU A 8 -24.90 -10.83 1.41
CA LEU A 8 -23.62 -10.61 0.72
C LEU A 8 -23.75 -9.67 -0.49
N SER A 9 -24.86 -9.74 -1.21
CA SER A 9 -25.11 -8.88 -2.37
C SER A 9 -25.16 -7.41 -1.96
N VAL A 10 -25.82 -7.12 -0.84
CA VAL A 10 -25.87 -5.77 -0.25
C VAL A 10 -24.52 -5.37 0.32
N ALA A 11 -23.90 -6.26 1.10
CA ALA A 11 -22.68 -5.95 1.81
C ALA A 11 -21.48 -5.69 0.90
N LEU A 12 -21.35 -6.46 -0.19
CA LEU A 12 -20.24 -6.36 -1.15
C LEU A 12 -20.61 -5.50 -2.37
N VAL A 13 -21.76 -4.85 -2.37
CA VAL A 13 -22.25 -4.00 -3.49
C VAL A 13 -22.06 -4.74 -4.82
N LEU A 14 -22.67 -5.92 -4.90
CA LEU A 14 -22.57 -6.79 -6.08
C LEU A 14 -23.36 -6.18 -7.25
N PRO A 15 -22.89 -6.37 -8.50
CA PRO A 15 -23.63 -5.94 -9.67
C PRO A 15 -24.96 -6.71 -9.80
N ASP A 16 -25.87 -6.19 -10.64
CA ASP A 16 -27.14 -6.86 -10.93
C ASP A 16 -26.92 -8.30 -11.40
N VAL A 17 -27.78 -9.20 -10.91
CA VAL A 17 -27.67 -10.65 -11.14
C VAL A 17 -27.79 -11.04 -12.61
N ASP A 18 -28.46 -10.22 -13.41
CA ASP A 18 -28.67 -10.46 -14.85
C ASP A 18 -27.50 -9.94 -15.71
N ARG A 19 -26.56 -9.21 -15.12
CA ARG A 19 -25.44 -8.63 -15.85
C ARG A 19 -24.39 -9.70 -16.18
N LEU A 20 -23.96 -9.76 -17.43
CA LEU A 20 -22.95 -10.72 -17.89
C LEU A 20 -21.60 -10.48 -17.20
N ILE A 21 -20.99 -11.56 -16.70
CA ILE A 21 -19.67 -11.52 -16.02
C ILE A 21 -18.61 -10.82 -16.89
N GLY A 22 -18.60 -11.08 -18.21
CA GLY A 22 -17.63 -10.48 -19.13
C GLY A 22 -17.76 -8.96 -19.30
N SER A 23 -18.84 -8.35 -18.81
CA SER A 23 -19.06 -6.90 -18.81
C SER A 23 -18.66 -6.22 -17.50
N LEU A 24 -18.28 -6.99 -16.47
CA LEU A 24 -17.93 -6.46 -15.15
C LEU A 24 -16.55 -5.83 -15.17
N SER A 25 -16.39 -4.72 -14.46
CA SER A 25 -15.07 -4.16 -14.15
C SER A 25 -14.26 -5.13 -13.28
N GLY A 26 -12.93 -5.00 -13.28
CA GLY A 26 -12.07 -5.85 -12.45
C GLY A 26 -12.42 -5.79 -10.95
N GLY A 27 -12.83 -4.63 -10.45
CA GLY A 27 -13.30 -4.47 -9.07
C GLY A 27 -14.62 -5.18 -8.79
N GLU A 28 -15.60 -5.09 -9.70
CA GLU A 28 -16.87 -5.83 -9.59
C GLU A 28 -16.64 -7.34 -9.63
N LEU A 29 -15.78 -7.81 -10.54
CA LEU A 29 -15.44 -9.22 -10.66
C LEU A 29 -14.77 -9.75 -9.39
N ARG A 30 -13.86 -8.98 -8.77
CA ARG A 30 -13.25 -9.31 -7.48
C ARG A 30 -14.29 -9.43 -6.37
N ARG A 31 -15.26 -8.51 -6.28
CA ARG A 31 -16.33 -8.57 -5.27
C ARG A 31 -17.24 -9.77 -5.45
N VAL A 32 -17.60 -10.11 -6.70
CA VAL A 32 -18.36 -11.34 -7.01
C VAL A 32 -17.56 -12.59 -6.63
N SER A 33 -16.27 -12.65 -6.98
CA SER A 33 -15.39 -13.76 -6.62
C SER A 33 -15.26 -13.94 -5.11
N LEU A 34 -15.11 -12.83 -4.37
CA LEU A 34 -15.10 -12.83 -2.92
C LEU A 34 -16.43 -13.38 -2.37
N ALA A 35 -17.58 -12.87 -2.84
CA ALA A 35 -18.90 -13.35 -2.42
C ALA A 35 -19.05 -14.86 -2.61
N VAL A 36 -18.69 -15.38 -3.79
CA VAL A 36 -18.73 -16.82 -4.11
C VAL A 36 -17.85 -17.61 -3.13
N THR A 37 -16.68 -17.11 -2.80
CA THR A 37 -15.75 -17.77 -1.86
C THR A 37 -16.30 -17.78 -0.44
N LEU A 38 -16.85 -16.66 0.04
CA LEU A 38 -17.42 -16.55 1.40
C LEU A 38 -18.69 -17.39 1.58
N ILE A 39 -19.48 -17.60 0.50
CA ILE A 39 -20.66 -18.49 0.54
C ILE A 39 -20.27 -19.95 0.77
N LYS A 40 -19.14 -20.39 0.18
CA LYS A 40 -18.69 -21.78 0.27
C LYS A 40 -18.25 -22.20 1.68
N GLN A 41 -17.88 -21.24 2.54
CA GLN A 41 -17.36 -21.50 3.89
C GLN A 41 -16.27 -22.58 3.96
N PRO A 42 -15.13 -22.41 3.25
CA PRO A 42 -14.04 -23.37 3.34
C PRO A 42 -13.40 -23.40 4.74
N ASP A 43 -12.86 -24.54 5.16
CA ASP A 43 -12.13 -24.62 6.44
C ASP A 43 -10.87 -23.72 6.47
N LEU A 44 -10.32 -23.43 5.29
CA LEU A 44 -9.18 -22.52 5.09
C LEU A 44 -9.50 -21.51 3.98
N LEU A 45 -9.42 -20.23 4.34
CA LEU A 45 -9.62 -19.10 3.44
C LEU A 45 -8.27 -18.46 3.11
N LEU A 46 -7.95 -18.32 1.82
CA LEU A 46 -6.75 -17.65 1.33
C LEU A 46 -7.18 -16.39 0.57
N LEU A 47 -6.80 -15.21 1.07
CA LEU A 47 -7.20 -13.92 0.50
C LEU A 47 -5.96 -13.11 0.13
N ASP A 48 -5.89 -12.69 -1.13
CA ASP A 48 -4.84 -11.80 -1.64
C ASP A 48 -5.42 -10.41 -1.91
N GLU A 49 -4.94 -9.41 -1.16
CA GLU A 49 -5.39 -8.02 -1.15
C GLU A 49 -6.92 -7.84 -1.16
N PRO A 50 -7.65 -8.39 -0.18
CA PRO A 50 -9.12 -8.40 -0.18
C PRO A 50 -9.74 -7.02 0.01
N THR A 51 -9.02 -6.04 0.53
CA THR A 51 -9.51 -4.67 0.78
C THR A 51 -9.26 -3.73 -0.40
N ASN A 52 -8.53 -4.17 -1.43
CA ASN A 52 -8.13 -3.28 -2.51
C ASN A 52 -9.33 -2.91 -3.42
N HIS A 53 -9.44 -1.63 -3.77
CA HIS A 53 -10.56 -1.05 -4.53
C HIS A 53 -11.95 -1.23 -3.89
N ILE A 54 -12.02 -1.44 -2.59
CA ILE A 54 -13.26 -1.55 -1.82
C ILE A 54 -13.47 -0.27 -0.98
N ASP A 55 -14.72 0.16 -0.82
CA ASP A 55 -15.04 1.31 0.03
C ASP A 55 -15.01 0.96 1.52
N THR A 56 -14.90 1.97 2.38
CA THR A 56 -14.77 1.80 3.83
C THR A 56 -15.90 0.98 4.47
N ARG A 57 -17.15 1.13 4.03
CA ARG A 57 -18.28 0.39 4.64
C ARG A 57 -18.19 -1.09 4.33
N THR A 58 -17.80 -1.42 3.11
CA THR A 58 -17.61 -2.80 2.69
C THR A 58 -16.40 -3.42 3.39
N VAL A 59 -15.31 -2.67 3.60
CA VAL A 59 -14.16 -3.14 4.41
C VAL A 59 -14.58 -3.46 5.84
N GLU A 60 -15.32 -2.57 6.52
CA GLU A 60 -15.83 -2.81 7.87
C GLU A 60 -16.72 -4.06 7.94
N TRP A 61 -17.50 -4.34 6.89
CA TRP A 61 -18.30 -5.56 6.83
C TRP A 61 -17.41 -6.81 6.69
N ILE A 62 -16.39 -6.78 5.83
CA ILE A 62 -15.44 -7.89 5.67
C ILE A 62 -14.70 -8.16 6.99
N GLU A 63 -14.29 -7.10 7.69
CA GLU A 63 -13.68 -7.20 9.02
C GLU A 63 -14.57 -8.01 9.97
N ARG A 64 -15.83 -7.59 10.15
CA ARG A 64 -16.78 -8.29 11.02
C ARG A 64 -17.07 -9.73 10.58
N PHE A 65 -17.08 -9.98 9.28
CA PHE A 65 -17.27 -11.33 8.76
C PHE A 65 -16.09 -12.23 9.15
N LEU A 66 -14.85 -11.75 8.98
CA LEU A 66 -13.65 -12.50 9.29
C LEU A 66 -13.44 -12.69 10.79
N GLU A 67 -13.79 -11.71 11.63
CA GLU A 67 -13.77 -11.86 13.10
C GLU A 67 -14.64 -13.02 13.58
N ASN A 68 -15.76 -13.27 12.91
CA ASN A 68 -16.71 -14.34 13.25
C ASN A 68 -16.52 -15.60 12.39
N TYR A 69 -15.44 -15.67 11.62
CA TYR A 69 -15.19 -16.80 10.74
C TYR A 69 -14.67 -18.00 11.55
N SER A 70 -15.33 -19.15 11.40
CA SER A 70 -14.98 -20.36 12.16
C SER A 70 -13.77 -21.13 11.63
N GLY A 71 -13.35 -20.86 10.38
CA GLY A 71 -12.20 -21.49 9.75
C GLY A 71 -10.90 -20.72 9.95
N ALA A 72 -9.81 -21.26 9.42
CA ALA A 72 -8.53 -20.54 9.36
C ALA A 72 -8.53 -19.53 8.20
N CYS A 73 -7.90 -18.38 8.40
CA CYS A 73 -7.72 -17.36 7.36
C CYS A 73 -6.24 -17.03 7.19
N VAL A 74 -5.76 -17.02 5.95
CA VAL A 74 -4.46 -16.48 5.57
C VAL A 74 -4.73 -15.33 4.61
N LEU A 75 -4.22 -14.16 4.97
CA LEU A 75 -4.46 -12.93 4.24
C LEU A 75 -3.14 -12.23 3.94
N VAL A 76 -3.06 -11.72 2.71
CA VAL A 76 -1.98 -10.84 2.26
C VAL A 76 -2.61 -9.47 2.06
N THR A 77 -2.16 -8.47 2.82
CA THR A 77 -2.61 -7.10 2.60
C THR A 77 -1.60 -6.06 3.06
N HIS A 78 -1.60 -4.91 2.41
CA HIS A 78 -0.91 -3.69 2.85
C HIS A 78 -1.74 -2.81 3.81
N ASP A 79 -3.00 -3.14 4.09
CA ASP A 79 -3.84 -2.35 5.00
C ASP A 79 -3.50 -2.62 6.47
N ARG A 80 -2.81 -1.65 7.08
CA ARG A 80 -2.35 -1.71 8.47
C ARG A 80 -3.48 -1.74 9.49
N TYR A 81 -4.59 -1.05 9.21
CA TYR A 81 -5.72 -0.99 10.12
C TYR A 81 -6.47 -2.32 10.11
N PHE A 82 -6.68 -2.87 8.92
CA PHE A 82 -7.29 -4.19 8.75
C PHE A 82 -6.46 -5.27 9.44
N LEU A 83 -5.14 -5.30 9.21
CA LEU A 83 -4.24 -6.23 9.89
C LEU A 83 -4.34 -6.09 11.40
N ASN A 84 -4.37 -4.87 11.93
CA ASN A 84 -4.35 -4.66 13.37
C ASN A 84 -5.62 -5.16 14.08
N ARG A 85 -6.76 -5.18 13.39
CA ARG A 85 -8.05 -5.62 13.95
C ARG A 85 -8.26 -7.12 13.83
N ILE A 86 -7.89 -7.70 12.69
CA ILE A 86 -8.31 -9.05 12.31
C ILE A 86 -7.27 -10.13 12.66
N VAL A 87 -5.98 -9.82 12.58
CA VAL A 87 -4.95 -10.85 12.70
C VAL A 87 -4.51 -11.07 14.14
N ASP A 88 -4.29 -12.32 14.47
CA ASP A 88 -3.69 -12.77 15.72
C ASP A 88 -2.22 -13.22 15.54
N ARG A 89 -1.75 -13.30 14.29
CA ARG A 89 -0.41 -13.72 13.90
C ARG A 89 -0.01 -13.09 12.58
N ILE A 90 1.20 -12.55 12.52
CA ILE A 90 1.84 -12.08 11.29
C ILE A 90 2.99 -12.99 10.90
N VAL A 91 3.04 -13.33 9.61
CA VAL A 91 4.15 -14.05 9.01
C VAL A 91 4.84 -13.11 8.03
N GLU A 92 6.07 -12.74 8.33
CA GLU A 92 6.90 -11.91 7.46
C GLU A 92 7.82 -12.80 6.62
N ILE A 93 7.82 -12.57 5.30
CA ILE A 93 8.75 -13.21 4.37
C ILE A 93 9.94 -12.27 4.19
N GLU A 94 11.11 -12.67 4.70
CA GLU A 94 12.32 -11.86 4.64
C GLU A 94 13.52 -12.71 4.22
N PHE A 95 14.21 -12.35 3.13
CA PHE A 95 15.38 -13.08 2.61
C PHE A 95 15.14 -14.59 2.39
N GLY A 96 13.94 -14.97 1.96
CA GLY A 96 13.57 -16.38 1.75
C GLY A 96 13.25 -17.14 3.04
N GLU A 97 13.23 -16.47 4.20
CA GLU A 97 12.84 -17.04 5.48
C GLU A 97 11.44 -16.57 5.89
N LEU A 98 10.71 -17.44 6.60
CA LEU A 98 9.41 -17.14 7.21
C LEU A 98 9.61 -16.82 8.69
N LEU A 99 9.27 -15.59 9.07
CA LEU A 99 9.37 -15.11 10.45
C LEU A 99 7.98 -14.99 11.06
N ASN A 100 7.75 -15.72 12.13
CA ASN A 100 6.46 -15.75 12.82
C ASN A 100 6.43 -14.74 13.97
N PHE A 101 5.41 -13.89 13.97
CA PHE A 101 5.14 -12.91 15.01
C PHE A 101 3.73 -13.10 15.56
N PRO A 102 3.58 -13.75 16.73
CA PRO A 102 2.30 -13.79 17.43
C PRO A 102 1.84 -12.39 17.84
N GLY A 103 0.57 -12.07 17.60
CA GLY A 103 -0.04 -10.77 17.84
C GLY A 103 -0.46 -10.07 16.55
N ASN A 104 -1.06 -8.90 16.74
CA ASN A 104 -1.54 -8.03 15.67
C ASN A 104 -0.41 -7.21 15.03
N TYR A 105 -0.79 -6.33 14.09
CA TYR A 105 0.15 -5.49 13.35
C TYR A 105 0.99 -4.54 14.21
N GLU A 106 0.40 -3.93 15.23
CA GLU A 106 1.12 -3.07 16.16
C GLU A 106 2.22 -3.83 16.91
N THR A 107 1.89 -5.00 17.48
CA THR A 107 2.85 -5.86 18.18
C THR A 107 3.99 -6.31 17.24
N PHE A 108 3.66 -6.61 15.98
CA PHE A 108 4.65 -6.93 14.95
C PHE A 108 5.63 -5.77 14.71
N LEU A 109 5.14 -4.54 14.56
CA LEU A 109 5.99 -3.37 14.33
C LEU A 109 6.98 -3.14 15.47
N GLU A 110 6.53 -3.27 16.72
CA GLU A 110 7.39 -3.14 17.89
C GLU A 110 8.50 -4.20 17.90
N ARG A 111 8.13 -5.47 17.68
CA ARG A 111 9.09 -6.59 17.65
C ARG A 111 10.07 -6.46 16.49
N LYS A 112 9.59 -6.01 15.33
CA LYS A 112 10.44 -5.75 14.15
C LYS A 112 11.42 -4.61 14.42
N ALA A 113 10.97 -3.51 15.04
CA ALA A 113 11.84 -2.39 15.42
C ALA A 113 12.94 -2.83 16.40
N ALA A 114 12.58 -3.57 17.45
CA ALA A 114 13.55 -4.11 18.41
C ALA A 114 14.57 -5.03 17.72
N ARG A 115 14.11 -5.91 16.82
CA ARG A 115 14.98 -6.81 16.04
C ARG A 115 15.96 -6.04 15.15
N ILE A 116 15.49 -5.02 14.43
CA ILE A 116 16.33 -4.16 13.59
C ILE A 116 17.37 -3.44 14.46
N GLU A 117 16.96 -2.90 15.61
CA GLU A 117 17.88 -2.23 16.53
C GLU A 117 18.95 -3.19 17.08
N HIS A 118 18.55 -4.39 17.50
CA HIS A 118 19.48 -5.43 17.95
C HIS A 118 20.47 -5.83 16.85
N ALA A 119 20.00 -5.98 15.61
CA ALA A 119 20.85 -6.26 14.46
C ALA A 119 21.83 -5.11 14.16
N ALA A 120 21.38 -3.85 14.21
CA ALA A 120 22.22 -2.67 14.00
C ALA A 120 23.31 -2.55 15.08
N ARG A 121 22.98 -2.82 16.35
CA ARG A 121 23.94 -2.85 17.46
C ARG A 121 24.96 -3.98 17.28
N ALA A 122 24.53 -5.17 16.86
CA ALA A 122 25.41 -6.29 16.58
C ALA A 122 26.38 -5.98 15.43
N GLU A 123 25.87 -5.37 14.36
CA GLU A 123 26.67 -4.97 13.20
C GLU A 123 27.71 -3.89 13.55
N THR A 124 27.32 -2.91 14.38
CA THR A 124 28.24 -1.88 14.89
C THR A 124 29.39 -2.52 15.68
N ARG A 125 29.08 -3.48 16.58
CA ARG A 125 30.11 -4.24 17.32
C ARG A 125 31.01 -5.05 16.39
N ARG A 126 30.43 -5.72 15.39
CA ARG A 126 31.16 -6.50 14.38
C ARG A 126 32.15 -5.62 13.62
N LYS A 127 31.71 -4.47 13.08
CA LYS A 127 32.57 -3.51 12.39
C LYS A 127 33.71 -3.00 13.28
N ALA A 128 33.45 -2.76 14.57
CA ALA A 128 34.49 -2.35 15.52
C ALA A 128 35.55 -3.45 15.75
N ILE A 129 35.14 -4.71 15.85
CA ILE A 129 36.05 -5.85 15.96
C ILE A 129 36.88 -5.99 14.68
N LEU A 130 36.23 -5.97 13.51
CA LEU A 130 36.90 -6.07 12.21
C LEU A 130 37.96 -4.98 12.03
N ARG A 131 37.66 -3.72 12.39
CA ARG A 131 38.64 -2.62 12.34
C ARG A 131 39.87 -2.88 13.23
N ARG A 132 39.66 -3.37 14.45
CA ARG A 132 40.75 -3.70 15.39
C ARG A 132 41.62 -4.84 14.87
N GLU A 133 41.00 -5.90 14.35
CA GLU A 133 41.70 -7.07 13.80
C GLU A 133 42.46 -6.72 12.52
N LEU A 134 41.87 -5.93 11.62
CA LEU A 134 42.53 -5.43 10.41
C LEU A 134 43.77 -4.59 10.76
N ALA A 135 43.67 -3.70 11.75
CA ALA A 135 44.80 -2.90 12.23
C ALA A 135 45.89 -3.76 12.90
N TRP A 136 45.55 -4.93 13.44
CA TRP A 136 46.54 -5.90 13.94
C TRP A 136 47.24 -6.65 12.80
N LEU A 137 46.49 -7.07 11.78
CA LEU A 137 47.05 -7.70 10.57
C LEU A 137 48.02 -6.77 9.83
N GLN A 138 47.63 -5.51 9.62
CA GLN A 138 48.44 -4.50 8.94
C GLN A 138 49.77 -4.20 9.66
N ARG A 139 49.85 -4.43 10.98
CA ARG A 139 51.10 -4.29 11.77
C ARG A 139 52.09 -5.45 11.60
N GLY A 140 51.88 -6.33 10.61
CA GLY A 140 52.83 -7.38 10.23
C GLY A 140 52.62 -8.72 10.95
N ALA A 141 51.40 -9.00 11.42
CA ALA A 141 51.08 -10.29 12.02
C ALA A 141 51.21 -11.42 10.98
N ARG A 142 52.22 -12.30 11.16
CA ARG A 142 52.41 -13.50 10.34
C ARG A 142 51.77 -14.70 11.02
N ALA A 143 51.03 -15.54 10.28
CA ALA A 143 50.32 -16.73 10.74
C ALA A 143 51.24 -17.89 11.19
N ARG A 144 52.23 -17.62 12.04
CA ARG A 144 53.32 -18.55 12.37
C ARG A 144 52.96 -19.48 13.53
N THR A 145 52.10 -19.05 14.46
CA THR A 145 51.68 -19.84 15.62
C THR A 145 50.21 -20.27 15.53
N THR A 146 49.85 -21.36 16.22
CA THR A 146 48.46 -21.87 16.30
C THR A 146 47.47 -20.80 16.77
N LYS A 147 47.87 -19.97 17.74
CA LYS A 147 47.05 -18.87 18.26
C LYS A 147 46.82 -17.75 17.25
N GLN A 148 47.83 -17.46 16.41
CA GLN A 148 47.71 -16.47 15.33
C GLN A 148 46.84 -17.01 14.19
N LYS A 149 47.02 -18.27 13.77
CA LYS A 149 46.17 -18.93 12.76
C LYS A 149 44.69 -18.91 13.17
N ALA A 150 44.39 -19.31 14.41
CA ALA A 150 43.03 -19.28 14.94
C ALA A 150 42.42 -17.86 15.06
N ARG A 151 43.25 -16.81 15.12
CA ARG A 151 42.78 -15.42 15.16
C ARG A 151 42.47 -14.89 13.75
N ILE A 152 43.32 -15.23 12.77
CA ILE A 152 43.12 -14.90 11.35
C ILE A 152 41.87 -15.60 10.82
N GLN A 153 41.71 -16.89 11.12
CA GLN A 153 40.53 -17.66 10.75
C GLN A 153 39.23 -17.04 11.29
N ARG A 154 39.21 -16.64 12.57
CA ARG A 154 38.06 -15.94 13.16
C ARG A 154 37.75 -14.61 12.47
N PHE A 155 38.78 -13.87 12.04
CA PHE A 155 38.59 -12.64 11.26
C PHE A 155 37.98 -12.95 9.88
N GLU A 156 38.46 -13.97 9.19
CA GLU A 156 37.91 -14.40 7.88
C GLU A 156 36.46 -14.88 8.01
N GLU A 157 36.14 -15.68 9.03
CA GLU A 157 34.77 -16.10 9.36
C GLU A 157 33.86 -14.88 9.65
N LEU A 158 34.34 -13.95 10.47
CA LEU A 158 33.67 -12.67 10.77
C LEU A 158 33.62 -11.71 9.59
N ASN A 159 34.42 -11.88 8.55
CA ASN A 159 34.38 -11.06 7.34
C ASN A 159 33.42 -11.66 6.31
N ASN A 160 33.45 -12.97 6.16
CA ASN A 160 32.67 -13.73 5.18
C ASN A 160 31.22 -13.96 5.60
N ALA A 161 30.87 -13.80 6.88
CA ALA A 161 29.49 -13.90 7.31
C ALA A 161 28.62 -12.83 6.60
N SER A 162 27.64 -13.26 5.80
CA SER A 162 26.74 -12.34 5.09
C SER A 162 26.00 -11.43 6.08
N VAL A 163 26.15 -10.11 5.95
CA VAL A 163 25.37 -9.14 6.72
C VAL A 163 24.03 -8.97 6.02
N ARG A 164 22.94 -9.32 6.70
CA ARG A 164 21.59 -8.98 6.25
C ARG A 164 21.43 -7.48 6.40
N THR A 165 21.56 -6.74 5.30
CA THR A 165 21.32 -5.29 5.31
C THR A 165 19.82 -5.08 5.17
N TYR A 166 19.18 -4.60 6.23
CA TYR A 166 17.86 -4.00 6.10
C TYR A 166 18.03 -2.80 5.16
N GLY A 167 17.43 -2.88 3.96
CA GLY A 167 17.63 -1.89 2.91
C GLY A 167 17.33 -0.46 3.40
N GLU A 168 17.98 0.52 2.77
CA GLU A 168 17.62 1.92 2.96
C GLU A 168 16.13 2.10 2.65
N GLN A 169 15.40 2.82 3.52
CA GLN A 169 14.02 3.18 3.23
C GLN A 169 14.01 3.98 1.93
N ALA A 170 13.35 3.46 0.90
CA ALA A 170 13.14 4.18 -0.34
C ALA A 170 12.44 5.51 -0.02
N SER A 171 13.17 6.61 -0.15
CA SER A 171 12.60 7.94 0.08
C SER A 171 11.87 8.39 -1.19
N PHE A 172 10.55 8.40 -1.15
CA PHE A 172 9.78 9.03 -2.22
C PHE A 172 9.83 10.55 -2.05
N LYS A 173 10.26 11.27 -3.09
CA LYS A 173 10.31 12.73 -3.09
C LYS A 173 9.39 13.27 -4.18
N ILE A 174 8.35 13.99 -3.76
CA ILE A 174 7.53 14.79 -4.67
C ILE A 174 8.38 16.00 -5.10
N PRO A 175 8.49 16.30 -6.40
CA PRO A 175 9.19 17.49 -6.87
C PRO A 175 8.66 18.76 -6.20
N LYS A 176 9.54 19.70 -5.89
CA LYS A 176 9.10 20.99 -5.33
C LYS A 176 8.32 21.75 -6.41
N PRO A 177 7.10 22.24 -6.13
CA PRO A 177 6.33 22.98 -7.10
C PRO A 177 6.99 24.32 -7.41
N LYS A 178 6.72 24.86 -8.60
CA LYS A 178 7.02 26.26 -8.93
C LYS A 178 6.23 27.19 -7.99
N ARG A 179 6.59 28.47 -7.96
CA ARG A 179 5.91 29.46 -7.13
C ARG A 179 4.45 29.62 -7.59
N LEU A 180 3.53 29.09 -6.78
CA LEU A 180 2.09 29.25 -7.00
C LEU A 180 1.67 30.72 -6.85
N GLY A 181 0.55 31.10 -7.46
CA GLY A 181 -0.13 32.39 -7.33
C GLY A 181 -0.88 32.56 -6.00
N LYS A 182 -1.59 33.69 -5.83
CA LYS A 182 -2.45 33.89 -4.64
C LYS A 182 -3.75 33.08 -4.73
N ARG A 183 -4.31 32.95 -5.93
CA ARG A 183 -5.46 32.09 -6.23
C ARG A 183 -4.96 30.85 -6.97
N ILE A 184 -5.31 29.67 -6.47
CA ILE A 184 -4.87 28.38 -7.02
C ILE A 184 -6.01 27.72 -7.77
N LEU A 185 -7.09 27.39 -7.06
CA LEU A 185 -8.29 26.81 -7.63
C LEU A 185 -9.49 27.28 -6.81
N GLU A 186 -10.53 27.74 -7.49
CA GLU A 186 -11.79 28.15 -6.87
C GLU A 186 -12.94 27.57 -7.69
N THR A 187 -13.92 26.96 -7.04
CA THR A 187 -15.17 26.53 -7.66
C THR A 187 -16.33 27.31 -7.09
N ASP A 188 -17.27 27.64 -7.96
CA ASP A 188 -18.47 28.40 -7.62
C ASP A 188 -19.70 27.63 -8.13
N ASN A 189 -20.44 27.03 -7.18
CA ASN A 189 -21.67 26.29 -7.39
C ASN A 189 -21.60 25.25 -8.52
N ILE A 190 -20.52 24.48 -8.58
CA ILE A 190 -20.37 23.47 -9.63
C ILE A 190 -21.29 22.28 -9.37
N SER A 191 -21.97 21.83 -10.43
CA SER A 191 -22.76 20.61 -10.40
C SER A 191 -22.39 19.71 -11.58
N ARG A 192 -22.50 18.40 -11.37
CA ARG A 192 -22.27 17.39 -12.40
C ARG A 192 -23.21 16.21 -12.23
N ARG A 193 -23.80 15.80 -13.34
CA ARG A 193 -24.68 14.64 -13.47
C ARG A 193 -24.12 13.71 -14.54
N PHE A 194 -24.34 12.41 -14.35
CA PHE A 194 -24.06 11.39 -15.36
C PHE A 194 -25.35 10.61 -15.59
N ASP A 195 -25.89 10.73 -16.79
CA ASP A 195 -27.26 10.30 -17.12
C ASP A 195 -28.28 10.82 -16.09
N GLU A 196 -28.97 9.94 -15.37
CA GLU A 196 -29.95 10.30 -14.33
C GLU A 196 -29.31 10.47 -12.93
N THR A 197 -28.02 10.17 -12.78
CA THR A 197 -27.35 10.16 -11.48
C THR A 197 -26.65 11.49 -11.21
N VAL A 198 -27.05 12.17 -10.12
CA VAL A 198 -26.34 13.36 -9.62
C VAL A 198 -25.06 12.93 -8.92
N LEU A 199 -23.91 13.38 -9.42
CA LEU A 199 -22.61 13.08 -8.81
C LEU A 199 -22.27 14.08 -7.70
N PHE A 200 -22.48 15.37 -7.97
CA PHE A 200 -22.36 16.45 -7.00
C PHE A 200 -23.18 17.66 -7.46
N GLU A 201 -23.67 18.46 -6.51
CA GLU A 201 -24.54 19.61 -6.74
C GLU A 201 -24.13 20.76 -5.84
N ASP A 202 -24.15 21.98 -6.38
CA ASP A 202 -23.83 23.25 -5.69
C ASP A 202 -22.52 23.24 -4.88
N LEU A 203 -21.47 22.63 -5.43
CA LEU A 203 -20.17 22.53 -4.76
C LEU A 203 -19.33 23.80 -4.98
N SER A 204 -19.08 24.53 -3.90
CA SER A 204 -18.13 25.65 -3.88
C SER A 204 -16.92 25.33 -3.00
N LEU A 205 -15.72 25.47 -3.55
CA LEU A 205 -14.46 25.11 -2.92
C LEU A 205 -13.38 26.13 -3.26
N ILE A 206 -12.64 26.59 -2.25
CA ILE A 206 -11.47 27.47 -2.45
C ILE A 206 -10.23 26.74 -1.94
N LEU A 207 -9.31 26.42 -2.86
CA LEU A 207 -8.00 25.85 -2.51
C LEU A 207 -6.98 26.96 -2.25
N GLN A 208 -6.42 26.93 -1.05
CA GLN A 208 -5.36 27.82 -0.60
C GLN A 208 -4.00 27.13 -0.63
N ARG A 209 -2.92 27.91 -0.49
CA ARG A 209 -1.57 27.37 -0.40
C ARG A 209 -1.43 26.46 0.81
N ASP A 210 -0.66 25.39 0.64
CA ASP A 210 -0.38 24.38 1.66
C ASP A 210 -1.62 23.64 2.21
N MET A 211 -2.80 23.89 1.62
CA MET A 211 -4.03 23.19 1.95
C MET A 211 -3.95 21.74 1.47
N ARG A 212 -4.34 20.82 2.35
CA ARG A 212 -4.47 19.40 2.03
C ARG A 212 -5.94 19.02 2.16
N ILE A 213 -6.49 18.44 1.09
CA ILE A 213 -7.88 17.99 1.05
C ILE A 213 -7.90 16.48 0.89
N GLY A 214 -8.64 15.81 1.77
CA GLY A 214 -9.03 14.41 1.59
C GLY A 214 -10.43 14.34 0.98
N ILE A 215 -10.58 13.67 -0.15
CA ILE A 215 -11.89 13.41 -0.78
C ILE A 215 -12.28 11.97 -0.45
N VAL A 216 -13.34 11.80 0.33
CA VAL A 216 -13.82 10.50 0.78
C VAL A 216 -15.26 10.27 0.33
N GLY A 217 -15.60 9.01 0.05
CA GLY A 217 -16.95 8.63 -0.35
C GLY A 217 -16.97 7.26 -1.00
N PRO A 218 -18.16 6.65 -1.18
CA PRO A 218 -18.31 5.35 -1.84
C PRO A 218 -17.74 5.33 -3.25
N ASN A 219 -17.41 4.14 -3.76
CA ASN A 219 -17.05 4.00 -5.17
C ASN A 219 -18.26 4.36 -6.05
N GLY A 220 -18.01 5.02 -7.18
CA GLY A 220 -19.07 5.53 -8.05
C GLY A 220 -19.68 6.88 -7.66
N CYS A 221 -19.37 7.46 -6.48
CA CYS A 221 -19.93 8.76 -6.08
C CYS A 221 -19.33 9.99 -6.81
N GLY A 222 -18.58 9.80 -7.90
CA GLY A 222 -18.04 10.90 -8.71
C GLY A 222 -16.71 11.50 -8.25
N LYS A 223 -15.94 10.86 -7.35
CA LYS A 223 -14.62 11.38 -6.89
C LYS A 223 -13.64 11.65 -8.04
N THR A 224 -13.47 10.68 -8.93
CA THR A 224 -12.58 10.81 -10.10
C THR A 224 -13.10 11.88 -11.05
N THR A 225 -14.41 11.95 -11.27
CA THR A 225 -15.06 12.99 -12.08
C THR A 225 -14.84 14.37 -11.50
N LEU A 226 -14.96 14.53 -10.18
CA LEU A 226 -14.66 15.79 -9.49
C LEU A 226 -13.21 16.21 -9.76
N LEU A 227 -12.23 15.32 -9.59
CA LEU A 227 -10.83 15.64 -9.89
C LEU A 227 -10.63 16.10 -11.35
N ARG A 228 -11.23 15.39 -12.32
CA ARG A 228 -11.17 15.78 -13.74
C ARG A 228 -11.79 17.16 -14.00
N VAL A 229 -12.94 17.45 -13.39
CA VAL A 229 -13.57 18.78 -13.46
C VAL A 229 -12.68 19.85 -12.84
N LEU A 230 -12.05 19.59 -11.69
CA LEU A 230 -11.13 20.54 -11.06
C LEU A 230 -9.89 20.81 -11.94
N MET A 231 -9.34 19.78 -12.59
CA MET A 231 -8.18 19.90 -13.49
C MET A 231 -8.53 20.50 -14.85
N GLY A 232 -9.80 20.44 -15.26
CA GLY A 232 -10.28 20.95 -16.56
C GLY A 232 -10.26 19.92 -17.68
N GLU A 233 -10.08 18.64 -17.35
CA GLU A 233 -10.26 17.52 -18.27
C GLU A 233 -11.74 17.21 -18.53
N ASP A 234 -12.63 17.66 -17.63
CA ASP A 234 -14.08 17.56 -17.79
C ASP A 234 -14.76 18.90 -17.45
N THR A 235 -15.95 19.13 -18.00
CA THR A 235 -16.72 20.36 -17.78
C THR A 235 -17.85 20.12 -16.79
N PRO A 236 -18.09 21.03 -15.81
CA PRO A 236 -19.28 20.94 -14.99
C PRO A 236 -20.52 21.31 -15.82
N ASP A 237 -21.68 20.83 -15.40
CA ASP A 237 -22.95 21.14 -16.07
C ASP A 237 -23.43 22.56 -15.70
N THR A 238 -23.17 22.97 -14.46
CA THR A 238 -23.45 24.31 -13.94
C THR A 238 -22.28 24.84 -13.11
N GLY A 239 -22.29 26.14 -12.81
CA GLY A 239 -21.25 26.78 -12.01
C GLY A 239 -19.97 27.06 -12.81
N ARG A 240 -18.90 27.43 -12.10
CA ARG A 240 -17.62 27.79 -12.71
C ARG A 240 -16.43 27.23 -11.92
N VAL A 241 -15.37 26.89 -12.65
CA VAL A 241 -14.08 26.51 -12.08
C VAL A 241 -13.04 27.53 -12.53
N PHE A 242 -12.48 28.26 -11.57
CA PHE A 242 -11.33 29.13 -11.77
C PHE A 242 -10.05 28.39 -11.42
N ARG A 243 -9.06 28.42 -12.32
CA ARG A 243 -7.72 27.86 -12.14
C ARG A 243 -6.72 29.00 -12.27
N GLY A 244 -5.82 29.16 -11.30
CA GLY A 244 -4.82 30.22 -11.36
C GLY A 244 -3.80 29.94 -12.46
N ASP A 245 -3.34 30.96 -13.17
CA ASP A 245 -2.44 30.86 -14.34
C ASP A 245 -1.10 30.14 -14.09
N THR A 246 -0.70 30.05 -12.82
CA THR A 246 0.56 29.41 -12.37
C THR A 246 0.33 28.04 -11.76
N THR A 247 -0.90 27.52 -11.82
CA THR A 247 -1.29 26.24 -11.24
C THR A 247 -0.98 25.12 -12.24
N GLU A 248 -0.02 24.27 -11.89
CA GLU A 248 0.28 23.03 -12.62
C GLU A 248 -0.28 21.86 -11.81
N PHE A 249 -1.06 21.00 -12.45
CA PHE A 249 -1.61 19.79 -11.83
C PHE A 249 -0.66 18.62 -12.05
N LEU A 250 -0.35 17.89 -10.98
CA LEU A 250 0.25 16.57 -11.05
C LEU A 250 -0.84 15.57 -10.69
N TYR A 251 -1.29 14.80 -11.69
CA TYR A 251 -2.34 13.80 -11.53
C TYR A 251 -1.74 12.40 -11.56
N VAL A 252 -2.20 11.55 -10.64
CA VAL A 252 -1.92 10.11 -10.65
C VAL A 252 -3.28 9.45 -10.65
N ASP A 253 -3.57 8.72 -11.72
CA ASP A 253 -4.82 8.02 -11.91
C ASP A 253 -4.87 6.72 -11.10
N GLN A 254 -6.06 6.11 -11.06
CA GLN A 254 -6.26 4.81 -10.41
C GLN A 254 -5.98 3.64 -11.35
N THR A 255 -5.87 3.91 -12.65
CA THR A 255 -5.57 2.92 -13.67
C THR A 255 -4.07 2.69 -13.70
N HIS A 256 -3.64 1.48 -13.39
CA HIS A 256 -2.28 1.08 -13.76
C HIS A 256 -2.26 1.00 -15.29
N GLU A 257 -1.65 1.99 -15.95
CA GLU A 257 -1.26 1.79 -17.34
C GLU A 257 -0.48 0.47 -17.43
N GLU A 258 -0.84 -0.36 -18.41
CA GLU A 258 -0.22 -1.67 -18.58
C GLU A 258 1.28 -1.46 -18.81
N ILE A 259 2.06 -1.70 -17.75
CA ILE A 259 3.50 -1.79 -17.82
C ILE A 259 3.79 -2.94 -18.79
N LYS A 260 4.18 -2.59 -20.03
CA LYS A 260 4.64 -3.56 -21.03
C LYS A 260 5.62 -4.52 -20.34
N PRO A 261 5.35 -5.85 -20.37
CA PRO A 261 6.15 -6.83 -19.65
C PRO A 261 7.64 -6.81 -20.01
N ASP A 262 7.95 -6.38 -21.24
CA ASP A 262 9.28 -6.44 -21.83
C ASP A 262 10.11 -5.17 -21.66
N SER A 263 9.56 -4.07 -21.12
CA SER A 263 10.34 -2.86 -20.88
C SER A 263 10.79 -2.72 -19.44
N THR A 264 12.00 -2.20 -19.30
CA THR A 264 12.60 -1.88 -18.01
C THR A 264 11.85 -0.72 -17.36
N ILE A 265 11.89 -0.65 -16.02
CA ILE A 265 11.28 0.43 -15.24
C ILE A 265 11.76 1.80 -15.71
N ILE A 266 13.05 1.94 -16.04
CA ILE A 266 13.60 3.22 -16.50
C ILE A 266 13.04 3.64 -17.85
N GLN A 267 12.77 2.70 -18.77
CA GLN A 267 12.16 2.99 -20.06
C GLN A 267 10.73 3.50 -19.88
N HIS A 268 9.94 2.82 -19.04
CA HIS A 268 8.56 3.21 -18.75
C HIS A 268 8.40 4.57 -18.07
N VAL A 269 9.37 4.99 -17.25
CA VAL A 269 9.31 6.28 -16.54
C VAL A 269 9.93 7.43 -17.35
N SER A 270 10.69 7.12 -18.40
CA SER A 270 11.36 8.13 -19.23
C SER A 270 10.58 8.55 -20.48
N ASP A 271 9.51 7.81 -20.82
CA ASP A 271 8.55 8.14 -21.89
C ASP A 271 7.48 9.10 -21.36
#